data_AF-A0A5C5AMP8-F1
#
_entry.id   AF-A0A5C5AMP8-F1
#
_cell.length_a   1.000
_cell.length_b   1.000
_cell.length_c   1.000
_cell.angle_alpha   90.00
_cell.angle_beta   90.00
_cell.angle_gamma   90.00
#
_symmetry.space_group_name_H-M   'P 1'
#
loop_
_entity.id
_entity.type
_entity.pdbx_description
1 polymer ?
#
loop_
_entity_poly.entity_id
_entity_poly.type
_entity_poly.pdbx_seq_one_letter_code
_entity_poly.pdbx_strand_id
1 'polypeptide(L)' 'MSFTFEMLEDKVEFFEAGDLASLERKISEQIDNNKALMLEVHHISHQMVMDPESKRPYYSAVVHFKLKKLR' A
#
# COMPACT_ATOMS: atom_id res chain seq x y z
N MET A 1 -26.39 7.10 -23.41
CA MET A 1 -25.27 6.37 -22.80
C MET A 1 -25.31 6.63 -21.31
N SER A 2 -25.57 5.61 -20.49
CA SER A 2 -25.47 5.69 -19.03
C SER A 2 -24.01 5.35 -18.65
N PHE A 3 -23.26 6.35 -18.19
CA PHE A 3 -21.95 6.11 -17.60
C PHE A 3 -22.17 5.61 -16.17
N THR A 4 -22.04 4.31 -15.96
CA THR A 4 -21.98 3.73 -14.61
C THR A 4 -20.57 3.93 -14.10
N PHE A 5 -20.39 4.78 -13.10
CA PHE A 5 -19.11 4.97 -12.43
C PHE A 5 -19.02 3.94 -11.31
N GLU A 6 -18.37 2.80 -11.57
CA GLU A 6 -18.02 1.84 -10.52
C GLU A 6 -16.83 2.40 -9.74
N MET A 7 -17.08 2.80 -8.50
CA MET A 7 -16.01 3.27 -7.61
C MET A 7 -15.20 2.07 -7.12
N LEU A 8 -13.87 2.21 -7.11
CA LEU A 8 -12.99 1.24 -6.47
C LEU A 8 -13.19 1.32 -4.95
N GLU A 9 -13.71 0.25 -4.35
CA GLU A 9 -14.00 0.21 -2.91
C GLU A 9 -12.85 -0.32 -2.08
N ASP A 10 -12.15 -1.34 -2.59
CA ASP A 10 -11.04 -2.01 -1.92
C ASP A 10 -9.86 -2.15 -2.87
N LYS A 11 -8.66 -1.92 -2.36
CA LYS A 11 -7.41 -2.14 -3.08
C LYS A 11 -6.36 -2.70 -2.12
N VAL A 12 -5.74 -3.82 -2.48
CA VAL A 12 -4.62 -4.39 -1.73
C VAL A 12 -3.35 -4.25 -2.56
N GLU A 13 -2.30 -3.68 -1.97
CA GLU A 13 -1.00 -3.50 -2.61
C GLU A 13 0.11 -4.08 -1.74
N PHE A 14 1.07 -4.75 -2.39
CA PHE A 14 2.25 -5.30 -1.76
C PHE A 14 3.45 -4.41 -2.07
N PHE A 15 4.21 -4.09 -1.03
CA PHE A 15 5.42 -3.30 -1.14
C PHE A 15 6.59 -4.05 -0.56
N GLU A 16 7.76 -3.81 -1.14
CA GLU A 16 9.01 -4.39 -0.65
C GLU A 16 10.18 -3.43 -0.87
N ALA A 17 11.18 -3.51 0.01
CA ALA A 17 12.43 -2.79 -0.12
C ALA A 17 13.55 -3.43 0.71
N GLY A 18 14.81 -3.13 0.35
CA GLY A 18 15.99 -3.57 1.11
C GLY A 18 16.22 -2.79 2.42
N ASP A 19 15.48 -1.72 2.65
CA ASP A 19 15.53 -0.91 3.86
C ASP A 19 14.16 -0.30 4.17
N LEU A 20 13.93 0.02 5.45
CA LEU A 20 12.64 0.50 5.93
C LEU A 20 12.29 1.89 5.37
N ALA A 21 13.27 2.78 5.17
CA ALA A 21 13.02 4.13 4.66
C ALA A 21 12.54 4.11 3.21
N SER A 22 13.13 3.24 2.40
CA SER A 22 12.68 2.98 1.03
C SER A 22 11.28 2.38 0.99
N LEU A 23 10.95 1.47 1.91
CA LEU A 23 9.60 0.89 2.00
C LEU A 23 8.57 1.96 2.35
N GLU A 24 8.85 2.78 3.37
CA GLU A 24 7.99 3.87 3.83
C GLU A 24 7.74 4.90 2.73
N ARG A 25 8.78 5.28 1.98
CA ARG A 25 8.66 6.21 0.85
C ARG A 25 7.71 5.66 -0.22
N LYS A 26 7.87 4.39 -0.63
CA LYS A 26 7.00 3.75 -1.63
C LYS A 26 5.54 3.73 -1.18
N ILE A 27 5.29 3.37 0.08
CA ILE A 27 3.94 3.34 0.64
C ILE A 27 3.34 4.77 0.67
N SER A 28 4.13 5.77 1.07
CA SER A 28 3.68 7.17 1.15
C SER A 28 3.33 7.75 -0.22
N GLU A 29 4.17 7.51 -1.23
CA GLU A 29 3.89 7.89 -2.62
C GLU A 29 2.57 7.26 -3.10
N GLN A 30 2.33 5.98 -2.77
CA GLN A 30 1.11 5.32 -3.19
C GLN A 30 -0.13 5.77 -2.41
N ILE A 31 0.01 6.17 -1.14
CA ILE A 31 -1.05 6.84 -0.39
C ILE A 31 -1.46 8.13 -1.10
N ASP A 32 -0.51 8.94 -1.54
CA ASP A 32 -0.79 10.19 -2.26
C ASP A 32 -1.48 9.95 -3.60
N ASN A 33 -1.03 8.95 -4.38
CA ASN A 33 -1.70 8.54 -5.61
C ASN A 33 -3.15 8.08 -5.36
N ASN A 34 -3.36 7.29 -4.31
CA ASN A 34 -4.67 6.72 -3.97
C ASN A 34 -5.68 7.78 -3.45
N LYS A 35 -5.22 8.95 -2.98
CA LYS A 35 -6.11 10.08 -2.64
C LYS A 35 -6.93 10.54 -3.85
N ALA A 36 -6.35 10.51 -5.06
CA ALA A 36 -7.07 10.86 -6.29
C ALA A 36 -8.20 9.85 -6.61
N LEU A 37 -8.12 8.64 -6.06
CA LEU A 37 -9.15 7.60 -6.16
C LEU A 37 -10.13 7.60 -4.99
N MET A 38 -10.07 8.62 -4.11
CA MET A 38 -10.87 8.69 -2.87
C MET A 38 -10.63 7.52 -1.92
N LEU A 39 -9.48 6.84 -2.03
CA LEU A 39 -9.11 5.76 -1.13
C LEU A 39 -8.31 6.29 0.07
N GLU A 40 -8.48 5.65 1.22
CA GLU A 40 -7.71 5.85 2.45
C GLU A 40 -7.08 4.53 2.92
N VAL A 41 -6.04 4.61 3.75
CA VAL A 41 -5.44 3.41 4.35
C VAL A 41 -6.42 2.80 5.35
N HIS A 42 -6.83 1.56 5.11
CA HIS A 42 -7.58 0.76 6.07
C HIS A 42 -6.66 0.10 7.09
N HIS A 43 -5.62 -0.57 6.59
CA HIS A 43 -4.74 -1.41 7.39
C HIS A 43 -3.39 -1.60 6.69
N ILE A 44 -2.32 -1.73 7.48
CA ILE A 44 -0.99 -2.07 7.00
C ILE A 44 -0.44 -3.21 7.85
N SER A 45 -0.01 -4.30 7.21
CA SER A 45 0.73 -5.39 7.84
C SER A 45 2.18 -5.36 7.36
N HIS A 46 3.15 -5.46 8.27
CA HIS A 46 4.58 -5.46 7.95
C HIS A 46 5.19 -6.82 8.24
N GLN A 47 6.13 -7.23 7.39
CA GLN A 47 6.95 -8.41 7.60
C GLN A 47 8.40 -8.11 7.22
N MET A 48 9.32 -8.59 8.05
CA MET A 48 10.76 -8.58 7.75
C MET A 48 11.25 -10.01 7.68
N VAL A 49 12.00 -10.32 6.64
CA VAL A 49 12.67 -11.61 6.46
C VAL A 49 14.16 -11.37 6.31
N MET A 50 14.96 -12.25 6.90
CA MET A 50 16.40 -12.25 6.66
C MET A 50 16.68 -13.06 5.41
N ASP A 51 17.26 -12.43 4.39
CA ASP A 51 17.67 -13.13 3.19
C ASP A 51 18.79 -14.14 3.54
N PRO A 52 18.62 -15.44 3.24
CA PRO A 52 19.52 -16.48 3.72
C PRO A 52 20.91 -16.42 3.07
N GLU A 53 21.04 -15.80 1.89
CA GLU A 53 22.29 -15.73 1.13
C GLU A 53 23.07 -14.47 1.48
N SER A 54 22.44 -13.31 1.35
CA SER A 54 23.03 -11.99 1.60
C SER A 54 23.09 -11.63 3.09
N LYS A 55 22.34 -12.33 3.95
CA LYS A 55 22.14 -12.02 5.38
C LYS A 55 21.66 -10.60 5.64
N ARG A 56 21.01 -9.98 4.65
CA ARG A 56 20.42 -8.64 4.76
C ARG A 56 18.94 -8.74 5.12
N PRO A 57 18.41 -7.81 5.92
CA PRO A 57 16.98 -7.74 6.14
C PRO A 57 16.28 -7.30 4.86
N TYR A 58 15.17 -7.95 4.56
CA TYR A 58 14.26 -7.58 3.49
C TYR A 58 12.92 -7.22 4.10
N TYR A 59 12.43 -6.03 3.77
CA TYR A 59 11.21 -5.48 4.36
C TYR A 59 10.08 -5.55 3.35
N SER A 60 8.91 -5.95 3.82
CA SER A 60 7.69 -6.03 3.02
C SER A 60 6.50 -5.53 3.82
N ALA A 61 5.50 -5.03 3.09
CA ALA A 61 4.22 -4.65 3.68
C ALA A 61 3.06 -4.97 2.73
N VAL A 62 1.93 -5.33 3.34
CA VAL A 62 0.63 -5.41 2.66
C VAL A 62 -0.20 -4.23 3.13
N VAL A 63 -0.60 -3.38 2.19
CA VAL A 63 -1.44 -2.21 2.46
C VAL A 63 -2.83 -2.46 1.89
N HIS A 64 -3.82 -2.44 2.76
CA HIS A 64 -5.23 -2.43 2.38
C HIS A 64 -5.71 -0.99 2.35
N PHE A 65 -6.04 -0.50 1.17
CA PHE A 65 -6.74 0.75 0.94
C PHE A 65 -8.24 0.49 0.77
N LYS A 66 -9.06 1.42 1.26
CA LYS A 66 -10.51 1.37 1.17
C LYS A 66 -11.09 2.71 0.77
N LEU A 67 -12.29 2.72 0.21
CA LEU A 67 -13.00 3.97 -0.05
C LEU A 67 -13.14 4.78 1.23
N LYS A 68 -12.73 6.05 1.17
CA LYS A 68 -12.82 6.99 2.28
C LYS A 68 -14.28 7.20 2.64
N LYS A 69 -14.63 6.88 3.89
CA LYS A 69 -15.96 7.18 4.39
C LYS A 69 -16.07 8.69 4.65
N LEU A 70 -17.01 9.35 3.98
CA LEU A 70 -17.44 10.69 4.36
C LEU A 70 -18.08 10.57 5.75
N ARG A 71 -17.45 11.16 6.77
CA ARG A 71 -18.01 11.29 8.12
C ARG A 71 -18.95 12.48 8.19
#